data_AF-A0A7C5N3A4-F1
#
_entry.id   AF-A0A7C5N3A4-F1
#
_cell.length_a   1.000
_cell.length_b   1.000
_cell.length_c   1.000
_cell.angle_alpha   90.00
_cell.angle_beta   90.00
_cell.angle_gamma   90.00
#
_symmetry.space_group_name_H-M   'P 1'
#
loop_
_entity.id
_entity.type
_entity.pdbx_description
1 polymer ?
#
loop_
_entity_poly.entity_id
_entity_poly.type
_entity_poly.pdbx_seq_one_letter_code
_entity_poly.pdbx_strand_id
1 'polypeptide(L)'
;MEPQVLVQPERERRSLRQDRQPHRRGLRGAGHLQLGQGEVHPRRSAPVLPGRGNPLVRRYTLFLLHKYAGLGAGLVLALLALTGFFLDHENFDFLWRITVDDRWVPASMEAKKPRAVEAYRVNPGDPQQVLAGTRRGLYRSLDGGGSFELVLPRQVLALAAGPDWSLLLAATTRGLWSSEDGGRHWHPFALVGRPVTSVNLHGGFAWAVVDKRQLYRVDHRGREEPLSWRPPAPSVLPRRVTLGRLVRDLHYGRGVVDGDASLLFNDFLAGVLFFLSLGGFVIWLKVRARRRRRGRGGSLRFWLKTHAHGSQLPLFLLVFVLFGVTGLFLDHAGLFRGVLRSVTLDTAWLPPVYRSLATDVWGFDFDGERYRIGNRLGVFSSTDLEHWVLESEGFAWRMKRLGDRLLVSGMGAPNRLLAEKGWVELEGTPHMPRDFYREEGRVRAFSTRGEPPPLPKWNSTSLYHILLGLHDGELLWGQWVWLNDLAVIASLLLLYTGFLKWLHHRRRRRHPSGRRSSPQARHK
;
A
#
# COMPACT_ATOMS: atom_id res chain seq x y z
N MET A 1 2.08 29.49 -40.48
CA MET A 1 3.08 28.46 -40.80
C MET A 1 2.69 27.21 -40.03
N GLU A 2 2.10 26.24 -40.72
CA GLU A 2 1.76 24.90 -40.21
C GLU A 2 3.01 24.00 -40.22
N PRO A 3 3.10 22.97 -39.35
CA PRO A 3 4.12 21.95 -39.47
C PRO A 3 3.61 20.75 -40.30
N GLN A 4 4.42 20.40 -41.31
CA GLN A 4 4.28 19.27 -42.22
C GLN A 4 4.60 17.93 -41.52
N VAL A 5 3.83 16.90 -41.87
CA VAL A 5 4.03 15.50 -41.48
C VAL A 5 4.92 14.81 -42.51
N LEU A 6 6.05 14.25 -42.07
CA LEU A 6 6.96 13.47 -42.90
C LEU A 6 6.65 11.96 -42.78
N VAL A 7 6.27 11.36 -43.91
CA VAL A 7 6.08 9.92 -44.10
C VAL A 7 7.37 9.29 -44.60
N GLN A 8 7.73 8.10 -44.10
CA GLN A 8 8.72 7.21 -44.71
C GLN A 8 8.33 5.72 -44.59
N PRO A 9 8.86 4.84 -45.47
CA PRO A 9 8.06 3.82 -46.14
C PRO A 9 8.33 2.35 -45.74
N GLU A 10 7.38 1.49 -46.09
CA GLU A 10 7.41 0.02 -46.02
C GLU A 10 8.47 -0.61 -46.94
N ARG A 11 9.00 -1.77 -46.51
CA ARG A 11 9.65 -2.76 -47.38
C ARG A 11 9.13 -4.16 -47.10
N GLU A 12 8.58 -4.76 -48.16
CA GLU A 12 8.17 -6.15 -48.34
C GLU A 12 9.34 -7.15 -48.40
N ARG A 13 9.00 -8.44 -48.13
CA ARG A 13 9.24 -9.68 -48.93
C ARG A 13 9.24 -10.89 -47.97
N ARG A 14 8.71 -12.09 -48.25
CA ARG A 14 8.39 -12.80 -49.50
C ARG A 14 7.54 -14.05 -49.18
N SER A 15 6.63 -14.41 -50.09
CA SER A 15 5.84 -15.65 -50.14
C SER A 15 6.36 -16.63 -51.20
N LEU A 16 6.16 -17.94 -51.00
CA LEU A 16 6.26 -19.02 -52.01
C LEU A 16 4.97 -19.88 -51.87
N ARG A 17 4.10 -19.91 -52.89
CA ARG A 17 3.88 -20.98 -53.92
C ARG A 17 3.41 -22.32 -53.31
N GLN A 18 2.50 -23.14 -53.87
CA GLN A 18 1.58 -23.19 -55.02
C GLN A 18 0.77 -24.50 -54.78
N ASP A 19 -0.57 -24.49 -54.81
CA ASP A 19 -1.44 -25.02 -55.88
C ASP A 19 -1.58 -26.56 -56.01
N ARG A 20 -2.82 -27.08 -55.82
CA ARG A 20 -3.62 -27.88 -56.80
C ARG A 20 -4.73 -28.75 -56.16
N GLN A 21 -5.97 -28.50 -56.61
CA GLN A 21 -7.14 -29.41 -56.69
C GLN A 21 -6.96 -30.43 -57.86
N PRO A 22 -7.95 -31.28 -58.31
CA PRO A 22 -9.36 -31.52 -57.92
C PRO A 22 -9.67 -33.06 -57.76
N HIS A 23 -10.85 -33.59 -57.42
CA HIS A 23 -12.12 -33.61 -58.18
C HIS A 23 -13.27 -34.27 -57.38
N ARG A 24 -14.50 -33.79 -57.61
CA ARG A 24 -15.79 -34.40 -57.25
C ARG A 24 -16.22 -35.47 -58.25
N ARG A 25 -17.00 -36.47 -57.79
CA ARG A 25 -18.23 -36.96 -58.45
C ARG A 25 -19.09 -37.74 -57.43
N GLY A 26 -20.39 -37.50 -57.45
CA GLY A 26 -21.38 -38.29 -56.71
C GLY A 26 -22.21 -39.15 -57.67
N LEU A 27 -23.05 -40.04 -57.11
CA LEU A 27 -24.43 -40.36 -57.52
C LEU A 27 -24.96 -41.61 -56.77
N ARG A 28 -26.19 -41.47 -56.26
CA ARG A 28 -27.34 -42.40 -56.20
C ARG A 28 -27.17 -43.89 -55.84
N GLY A 29 -28.16 -44.40 -55.08
CA GLY A 29 -28.86 -45.62 -55.47
C GLY A 29 -29.32 -46.54 -54.33
N ALA A 30 -30.63 -46.78 -54.29
CA ALA A 30 -31.39 -47.63 -53.37
C ALA A 30 -30.96 -49.11 -53.29
N GLY A 31 -31.33 -49.75 -52.16
CA GLY A 31 -31.36 -51.20 -52.01
C GLY A 31 -32.20 -51.63 -50.79
N HIS A 32 -33.43 -52.09 -51.05
CA HIS A 32 -34.32 -52.82 -50.14
C HIS A 32 -33.77 -54.24 -49.86
N LEU A 33 -33.91 -54.76 -48.63
CA LEU A 33 -34.27 -56.17 -48.32
C LEU A 33 -34.45 -56.41 -46.80
N GLN A 34 -35.70 -56.26 -46.37
CA GLN A 34 -36.57 -57.26 -45.72
C GLN A 34 -36.05 -58.23 -44.62
N LEU A 35 -36.67 -58.05 -43.44
CA LEU A 35 -37.24 -59.01 -42.47
C LEU A 35 -36.38 -60.11 -41.80
N GLY A 36 -36.30 -59.99 -40.47
CA GLY A 36 -36.12 -61.10 -39.52
C GLY A 36 -36.49 -60.63 -38.12
N GLN A 37 -37.68 -60.99 -37.65
CA GLN A 37 -38.23 -60.63 -36.34
C GLN A 37 -37.45 -61.29 -35.20
N GLY A 38 -37.36 -60.57 -34.08
CA GLY A 38 -36.83 -61.07 -32.81
C GLY A 38 -36.95 -59.99 -31.74
N GLU A 39 -38.16 -59.81 -31.20
CA GLU A 39 -38.39 -58.97 -30.02
C GLU A 39 -37.64 -59.55 -28.81
N VAL A 40 -36.67 -58.80 -28.29
CA VAL A 40 -36.26 -58.88 -26.89
C VAL A 40 -35.99 -57.46 -26.41
N HIS A 41 -36.85 -56.97 -25.51
CA HIS A 41 -36.68 -55.70 -24.81
C HIS A 41 -35.30 -55.59 -24.14
N PRO A 42 -34.46 -54.59 -24.46
CA PRO A 42 -33.39 -54.16 -23.58
C PRO A 42 -33.89 -53.00 -22.72
N ARG A 43 -33.81 -53.18 -21.40
CA ARG A 43 -33.86 -52.07 -20.43
C ARG A 43 -32.91 -50.97 -20.88
N ARG A 44 -33.41 -49.74 -21.03
CA ARG A 44 -32.58 -48.54 -21.22
C ARG A 44 -31.52 -48.46 -20.11
N SER A 45 -30.28 -48.80 -20.43
CA SER A 45 -29.13 -48.38 -19.64
C SER A 45 -28.98 -46.87 -19.76
N ALA A 46 -29.25 -46.18 -18.65
CA ALA A 46 -28.96 -44.76 -18.52
C ALA A 46 -27.47 -44.49 -18.85
N PRO A 47 -27.13 -43.33 -19.46
CA PRO A 47 -25.76 -43.00 -19.75
C PRO A 47 -24.95 -42.93 -18.45
N VAL A 48 -23.89 -43.74 -18.38
CA VAL A 48 -22.87 -43.69 -17.34
C VAL A 48 -22.22 -42.31 -17.41
N LEU A 49 -22.59 -41.43 -16.49
CA LEU A 49 -21.89 -40.16 -16.29
C LEU A 49 -20.40 -40.44 -15.98
N PRO A 50 -19.47 -39.67 -16.57
CA PRO A 50 -18.04 -39.91 -16.38
C PRO A 50 -17.65 -39.79 -14.91
N GLY A 51 -16.77 -40.71 -14.50
CA GLY A 51 -16.46 -41.07 -13.12
C GLY A 51 -16.19 -39.91 -12.16
N ARG A 52 -16.86 -39.97 -11.00
CA ARG A 52 -16.34 -39.36 -9.77
C ARG A 52 -15.04 -40.10 -9.40
N GLY A 53 -13.89 -39.54 -9.75
CA GLY A 53 -12.58 -40.13 -9.48
C GLY A 53 -12.38 -40.55 -8.02
N ASN A 54 -11.50 -41.53 -7.80
CA ASN A 54 -11.26 -42.17 -6.50
C ASN A 54 -11.04 -41.13 -5.36
N PRO A 55 -11.85 -41.14 -4.29
CA PRO A 55 -11.76 -40.17 -3.21
C PRO A 55 -10.43 -40.18 -2.46
N LEU A 56 -9.68 -41.29 -2.46
CA LEU A 56 -8.33 -41.35 -1.87
C LEU A 56 -7.30 -40.60 -2.73
N VAL A 57 -7.38 -40.74 -4.06
CA VAL A 57 -6.51 -40.03 -5.01
C VAL A 57 -6.77 -38.52 -4.90
N ARG A 58 -8.04 -38.09 -4.92
CA ARG A 58 -8.41 -36.67 -4.77
C ARG A 58 -7.90 -36.07 -3.45
N ARG A 59 -7.92 -36.83 -2.35
CA ARG A 59 -7.38 -36.40 -1.04
C ARG A 59 -5.86 -36.23 -1.07
N TYR A 60 -5.16 -37.17 -1.68
CA TYR A 60 -3.71 -37.11 -1.81
C TYR A 60 -3.29 -35.91 -2.66
N THR A 61 -3.98 -35.67 -3.78
CA THR A 61 -3.75 -34.51 -4.65
C THR A 61 -3.97 -33.19 -3.91
N LEU A 62 -5.07 -33.03 -3.17
CA LEU A 62 -5.34 -31.81 -2.38
C LEU A 62 -4.27 -31.56 -1.30
N PHE A 63 -3.78 -32.63 -0.65
CA PHE A 63 -2.71 -32.51 0.34
C PHE A 63 -1.39 -32.08 -0.29
N LEU A 64 -1.01 -32.69 -1.43
CA LEU A 64 0.20 -32.30 -2.16
C LEU A 64 0.12 -30.85 -2.64
N LEU A 65 -1.02 -30.45 -3.21
CA LEU A 65 -1.24 -29.11 -3.72
C LEU A 65 -1.08 -28.06 -2.60
N HIS A 66 -1.75 -28.26 -1.46
CA HIS A 66 -1.61 -27.38 -0.29
C HIS A 66 -0.16 -27.34 0.22
N LYS A 67 0.52 -28.50 0.28
CA LYS A 67 1.91 -28.59 0.74
C LYS A 67 2.85 -27.80 -0.18
N TYR A 68 2.78 -28.01 -1.49
CA TYR A 68 3.71 -27.38 -2.43
C TYR A 68 3.39 -25.91 -2.67
N ALA A 69 2.12 -25.51 -2.68
CA ALA A 69 1.74 -24.10 -2.70
C ALA A 69 2.25 -23.36 -1.45
N GLY A 70 2.11 -23.97 -0.27
CA GLY A 70 2.61 -23.41 0.99
C GLY A 70 4.13 -23.30 1.04
N LEU A 71 4.86 -24.30 0.52
CA LEU A 71 6.31 -24.24 0.45
C LEU A 71 6.82 -23.25 -0.61
N GLY A 72 6.13 -23.14 -1.74
CA GLY A 72 6.48 -22.21 -2.82
C GLY A 72 6.23 -20.75 -2.43
N ALA A 73 5.09 -20.45 -1.81
CA ALA A 73 4.74 -19.08 -1.44
C ALA A 73 5.22 -18.67 -0.04
N GLY A 74 5.44 -19.62 0.87
CA GLY A 74 5.65 -19.31 2.29
C GLY A 74 6.84 -18.39 2.59
N LEU A 75 7.96 -18.55 1.89
CA LEU A 75 9.11 -17.64 2.11
C LEU A 75 8.83 -16.23 1.60
N VAL A 76 8.17 -16.10 0.45
CA VAL A 76 7.78 -14.81 -0.14
C VAL A 76 6.77 -14.10 0.77
N LEU A 77 5.73 -14.80 1.21
CA LEU A 77 4.72 -14.25 2.10
C LEU A 77 5.28 -13.88 3.48
N ALA A 78 6.21 -14.68 4.03
CA ALA A 78 6.89 -14.33 5.27
C ALA A 78 7.77 -13.08 5.11
N LEU A 79 8.49 -12.97 3.98
CA LEU A 79 9.28 -11.78 3.65
C LEU A 79 8.38 -10.55 3.57
N LEU A 80 7.31 -10.60 2.77
CA LEU A 80 6.37 -9.48 2.58
C LEU A 80 5.68 -9.06 3.87
N ALA A 81 5.28 -10.03 4.71
CA ALA A 81 4.71 -9.74 6.02
C ALA A 81 5.70 -9.02 6.94
N LEU A 82 6.95 -9.49 6.96
CA LEU A 82 8.00 -8.90 7.81
C LEU A 82 8.39 -7.50 7.32
N THR A 83 8.63 -7.33 6.02
CA THR A 83 9.01 -6.04 5.45
C THR A 83 7.85 -5.05 5.52
N GLY A 84 6.61 -5.47 5.23
CA GLY A 84 5.41 -4.65 5.33
C GLY A 84 5.19 -4.08 6.72
N PHE A 85 5.36 -4.90 7.77
CA PHE A 85 5.30 -4.45 9.17
C PHE A 85 6.22 -3.25 9.43
N PHE A 86 7.49 -3.31 9.00
CA PHE A 86 8.42 -2.20 9.20
C PHE A 86 8.10 -0.99 8.33
N LEU A 87 7.63 -1.20 7.09
CA LEU A 87 7.33 -0.11 6.16
C LEU A 87 6.10 0.71 6.58
N ASP A 88 5.13 0.10 7.24
CA ASP A 88 3.98 0.83 7.80
C ASP A 88 4.37 1.75 8.97
N HIS A 89 5.54 1.53 9.58
CA HIS A 89 6.08 2.30 10.72
C HIS A 89 7.15 3.32 10.31
N GLU A 90 6.80 4.26 9.43
CA GLU A 90 7.75 5.28 8.95
C GLU A 90 8.32 6.20 10.05
N ASN A 91 7.69 6.22 11.25
CA ASN A 91 8.15 6.95 12.43
C ASN A 91 9.31 6.26 13.16
N PHE A 92 9.61 5.00 12.85
CA PHE A 92 10.74 4.28 13.42
C PHE A 92 12.07 4.87 12.93
N ASP A 93 12.68 5.69 13.78
CA ASP A 93 13.88 6.46 13.46
C ASP A 93 15.07 5.60 13.00
N PHE A 94 15.18 4.39 13.55
CA PHE A 94 16.24 3.46 13.18
C PHE A 94 16.17 3.00 11.72
N LEU A 95 14.98 2.98 11.09
CA LEU A 95 14.83 2.59 9.69
C LEU A 95 15.58 3.53 8.74
N TRP A 96 15.72 4.80 9.13
CA TRP A 96 16.38 5.81 8.31
C TRP A 96 17.85 6.03 8.71
N ARG A 97 18.19 5.73 9.96
CA ARG A 97 19.55 5.90 10.52
C ARG A 97 20.48 4.72 10.30
N ILE A 98 19.95 3.49 10.35
CA ILE A 98 20.75 2.31 10.03
C ILE A 98 20.94 2.32 8.51
N THR A 99 22.19 2.33 8.08
CA THR A 99 22.54 2.36 6.66
C THR A 99 23.56 1.30 6.32
N VAL A 100 23.56 0.92 5.04
CA VAL A 100 24.55 0.05 4.43
C VAL A 100 25.24 0.86 3.34
N ASP A 101 26.56 0.75 3.26
CA ASP A 101 27.36 1.39 2.20
C ASP A 101 26.91 0.89 0.82
N ASP A 102 26.84 1.81 -0.14
CA ASP A 102 26.24 1.51 -1.46
C ASP A 102 26.99 0.43 -2.23
N ARG A 103 28.27 0.18 -1.92
CA ARG A 103 29.03 -0.92 -2.53
C ARG A 103 28.42 -2.31 -2.29
N TRP A 104 27.59 -2.44 -1.25
CA TRP A 104 26.96 -3.70 -0.84
C TRP A 104 25.49 -3.80 -1.26
N VAL A 105 24.95 -2.81 -1.96
CA VAL A 105 23.58 -2.85 -2.47
C VAL A 105 23.55 -2.66 -3.99
N PRO A 106 22.56 -3.25 -4.69
CA PRO A 106 22.42 -3.07 -6.12
C PRO A 106 22.17 -1.60 -6.51
N ALA A 107 22.67 -1.20 -7.67
CA ALA A 107 22.48 0.15 -8.21
C ALA A 107 21.01 0.54 -8.42
N SER A 108 20.10 -0.44 -8.55
CA SER A 108 18.64 -0.18 -8.62
C SER A 108 18.12 0.57 -7.38
N MET A 109 18.81 0.46 -6.24
CA MET A 109 18.43 1.16 -5.02
C MET A 109 18.60 2.69 -5.11
N GLU A 110 19.46 3.19 -5.99
CA GLU A 110 19.68 4.64 -6.16
C GLU A 110 18.40 5.39 -6.51
N ALA A 111 17.58 4.82 -7.40
CA ALA A 111 16.32 5.42 -7.84
C ALA A 111 15.27 5.56 -6.70
N LYS A 112 15.45 4.84 -5.58
CA LYS A 112 14.54 4.92 -4.43
C LYS A 112 14.96 5.96 -3.40
N LYS A 113 16.25 6.28 -3.28
CA LYS A 113 16.77 7.20 -2.26
C LYS A 113 16.10 8.58 -2.25
N PRO A 114 15.74 9.19 -3.40
CA PRO A 114 14.98 10.44 -3.43
C PRO A 114 13.67 10.40 -2.62
N ARG A 115 13.06 9.22 -2.41
CA ARG A 115 11.83 9.07 -1.60
C ARG A 115 12.00 9.48 -0.14
N ALA A 116 13.24 9.62 0.34
CA ALA A 116 13.52 10.16 1.67
C ALA A 116 13.27 11.66 1.79
N VAL A 117 13.22 12.41 0.68
CA VAL A 117 13.00 13.86 0.68
C VAL A 117 11.50 14.12 0.80
N GLU A 118 11.10 14.83 1.85
CA GLU A 118 9.70 15.11 2.20
C GLU A 118 9.31 16.57 1.93
N ALA A 119 10.27 17.49 1.97
CA ALA A 119 10.03 18.91 1.82
C ALA A 119 11.15 19.59 1.03
N TYR A 120 10.82 20.62 0.26
CA TYR A 120 11.77 21.34 -0.58
C TYR A 120 11.44 22.84 -0.61
N ARG A 121 12.42 23.72 -0.42
CA ARG A 121 12.24 25.18 -0.40
C ARG A 121 13.39 25.85 -1.15
N VAL A 122 13.08 26.88 -1.92
CA VAL A 122 14.03 27.73 -2.64
C VAL A 122 13.79 29.17 -2.22
N ASN A 123 14.83 29.85 -1.74
CA ASN A 123 14.71 31.23 -1.29
C ASN A 123 14.32 32.15 -2.47
N PRO A 124 13.20 32.89 -2.40
CA PRO A 124 12.74 33.74 -3.48
C PRO A 124 13.65 34.96 -3.71
N GLY A 125 14.38 35.40 -2.68
CA GLY A 125 15.35 36.49 -2.80
C GLY A 125 16.74 36.03 -3.24
N ASP A 126 17.05 34.74 -3.10
CA ASP A 126 18.32 34.14 -3.49
C ASP A 126 18.14 32.67 -3.87
N PRO A 127 17.82 32.35 -5.14
CA PRO A 127 17.58 30.97 -5.57
C PRO A 127 18.75 30.00 -5.38
N GLN A 128 19.96 30.50 -5.07
CA GLN A 128 21.09 29.64 -4.70
C GLN A 128 20.87 28.97 -3.35
N GLN A 129 20.04 29.55 -2.48
CA GLN A 129 19.72 28.99 -1.17
C GLN A 129 18.53 28.03 -1.25
N VAL A 130 18.81 26.75 -1.03
CA VAL A 130 17.82 25.67 -1.06
C VAL A 130 17.82 24.93 0.26
N LEU A 131 16.63 24.55 0.76
CA LEU A 131 16.47 23.60 1.86
C LEU A 131 15.73 22.35 1.39
N ALA A 132 16.28 21.19 1.73
CA ALA A 132 15.68 19.88 1.49
C ALA A 132 15.48 19.15 2.82
N GLY A 133 14.22 19.09 3.26
CA GLY A 133 13.82 18.34 4.45
C GLY A 133 13.65 16.87 4.12
N THR A 134 14.38 16.00 4.82
CA THR A 134 14.39 14.57 4.54
C THR A 134 14.18 13.74 5.80
N ARG A 135 13.88 12.45 5.61
CA ARG A 135 13.87 11.43 6.67
C ARG A 135 15.26 11.12 7.26
N ARG A 136 16.33 11.68 6.70
CA ARG A 136 17.72 11.50 7.16
C ARG A 136 18.33 12.77 7.75
N GLY A 137 17.64 13.91 7.68
CA GLY A 137 18.18 15.21 8.04
C GLY A 137 17.56 16.36 7.26
N LEU A 138 17.81 17.58 7.72
CA LEU A 138 17.64 18.79 6.92
C LEU A 138 18.95 19.12 6.22
N TYR A 139 18.87 19.33 4.91
CA TYR A 139 20.00 19.71 4.10
C TYR A 139 19.82 21.12 3.55
N ARG A 140 20.93 21.85 3.44
CA ARG A 140 21.00 23.19 2.88
C ARG A 140 21.96 23.20 1.71
N SER A 141 21.65 23.99 0.68
CA SER A 141 22.55 24.28 -0.42
C SER A 141 22.69 25.80 -0.56
N LEU A 142 23.87 26.22 -1.03
CA LEU A 142 24.23 27.61 -1.31
C LEU A 142 24.60 27.84 -2.79
N ASP A 143 24.38 26.82 -3.63
CA ASP A 143 24.77 26.77 -5.04
C ASP A 143 23.63 26.22 -5.92
N GLY A 144 22.38 26.51 -5.53
CA GLY A 144 21.18 26.14 -6.31
C GLY A 144 20.93 24.64 -6.35
N GLY A 145 21.47 23.90 -5.37
CA GLY A 145 21.36 22.45 -5.26
C GLY A 145 22.51 21.66 -5.93
N GLY A 146 23.60 22.33 -6.33
CA GLY A 146 24.82 21.66 -6.79
C GLY A 146 25.46 20.78 -5.70
N SER A 147 25.47 21.26 -4.45
CA SER A 147 25.94 20.56 -3.27
C SER A 147 25.04 20.83 -2.06
N PHE A 148 24.99 19.88 -1.12
CA PHE A 148 24.13 19.96 0.06
C PHE A 148 24.91 19.65 1.35
N GLU A 149 24.82 20.53 2.34
CA GLU A 149 25.33 20.36 3.69
C GLU A 149 24.22 19.91 4.66
N LEU A 150 24.53 19.03 5.61
CA LEU A 150 23.60 18.62 6.66
C LEU A 150 23.58 19.69 7.77
N VAL A 151 22.45 20.38 7.96
CA VAL A 151 22.31 21.46 8.96
C VAL A 151 21.48 21.05 10.19
N LEU A 152 20.68 19.98 10.08
CA LEU A 152 19.95 19.42 11.21
C LEU A 152 19.85 17.89 11.08
N PRO A 153 20.49 17.09 11.96
CA PRO A 153 20.48 15.63 11.90
C PRO A 153 19.18 15.04 12.50
N ARG A 154 18.02 15.50 12.02
CA ARG A 154 16.68 15.07 12.45
C ARG A 154 15.79 14.84 11.23
N GLN A 155 14.85 13.91 11.34
CA GLN A 155 13.84 13.73 10.29
C GLN A 155 12.98 14.99 10.19
N VAL A 156 12.88 15.55 8.99
CA VAL A 156 12.04 16.70 8.68
C VAL A 156 10.88 16.22 7.81
N LEU A 157 9.66 16.44 8.29
CA LEU A 157 8.42 15.98 7.66
C LEU A 157 7.70 17.08 6.88
N ALA A 158 7.96 18.34 7.22
CA ALA A 158 7.50 19.53 6.52
C ALA A 158 8.40 20.73 6.84
N LEU A 159 8.47 21.69 5.90
CA LEU A 159 9.15 22.97 6.07
C LEU A 159 8.15 24.12 5.90
N ALA A 160 8.30 25.19 6.65
CA ALA A 160 7.65 26.48 6.40
C ALA A 160 8.69 27.60 6.40
N ALA A 161 8.47 28.61 5.57
CA ALA A 161 9.33 29.78 5.45
C ALA A 161 8.45 31.03 5.45
N GLY A 162 8.88 32.06 6.17
CA GLY A 162 8.31 33.40 6.05
C GLY A 162 8.57 34.00 4.66
N PRO A 163 7.87 35.09 4.29
CA PRO A 163 7.98 35.71 2.97
C PRO A 163 9.42 36.04 2.55
N ASP A 164 10.22 36.54 3.50
CA ASP A 164 11.58 37.03 3.25
C ASP A 164 12.66 36.05 3.71
N TRP A 165 12.31 34.78 3.95
CA TRP A 165 13.23 33.77 4.49
C TRP A 165 13.78 34.08 5.90
N SER A 166 13.27 35.11 6.57
CA SER A 166 13.69 35.58 7.89
C SER A 166 13.33 34.63 9.03
N LEU A 167 12.29 33.82 8.84
CA LEU A 167 11.91 32.76 9.75
C LEU A 167 11.72 31.47 8.97
N LEU A 168 12.45 30.44 9.35
CA LEU A 168 12.34 29.10 8.80
C LEU A 168 11.93 28.15 9.92
N LEU A 169 10.94 27.31 9.64
CA LEU A 169 10.48 26.27 10.55
C LEU A 169 10.61 24.89 9.92
N ALA A 170 11.14 23.96 10.71
CA ALA A 170 11.20 22.55 10.38
C ALA A 170 10.32 21.76 11.33
N ALA A 171 9.28 21.12 10.78
CA ALA A 171 8.46 20.15 11.51
C ALA A 171 9.19 18.81 11.52
N THR A 172 9.53 18.34 12.71
CA THR A 172 10.31 17.11 12.91
C THR A 172 9.52 16.07 13.69
N THR A 173 10.05 14.85 13.77
CA THR A 173 9.53 13.81 14.66
C THR A 173 9.69 14.13 16.16
N ARG A 174 10.38 15.22 16.53
CA ARG A 174 10.65 15.62 17.92
C ARG A 174 10.44 17.13 18.17
N GLY A 175 9.51 17.75 17.46
CA GLY A 175 9.08 19.14 17.66
C GLY A 175 9.32 20.03 16.46
N LEU A 176 9.01 21.32 16.63
CA LEU A 176 9.37 22.39 15.72
C LEU A 176 10.77 22.89 16.04
N TRP A 177 11.55 23.08 14.99
CA TRP A 177 12.85 23.75 15.04
C TRP A 177 12.77 25.03 14.21
N SER A 178 13.46 26.08 14.65
CA SER A 178 13.51 27.36 13.94
C SER A 178 14.94 27.73 13.55
N SER A 179 15.03 28.53 12.50
CA SER A 179 16.25 29.22 12.07
C SER A 179 15.88 30.62 11.59
N GLU A 180 16.68 31.60 12.01
CA GLU A 180 16.54 33.02 11.64
C GLU A 180 17.73 33.53 10.80
N ASP A 181 18.69 32.65 10.49
CA ASP A 181 19.96 32.97 9.82
C ASP A 181 20.09 32.30 8.44
N GLY A 182 18.96 32.12 7.77
CA GLY A 182 18.90 31.49 6.44
C GLY A 182 19.14 29.98 6.45
N GLY A 183 18.82 29.32 7.57
CA GLY A 183 18.90 27.86 7.70
C GLY A 183 20.27 27.34 8.11
N ARG A 184 21.17 28.22 8.58
CA ARG A 184 22.55 27.88 8.92
C ARG A 184 22.63 27.23 10.31
N HIS A 185 21.92 27.78 11.28
CA HIS A 185 21.76 27.20 12.61
C HIS A 185 20.29 26.96 12.93
N TRP A 186 20.01 25.85 13.62
CA TRP A 186 18.68 25.43 13.98
C TRP A 186 18.59 25.18 15.49
N HIS A 187 17.54 25.70 16.12
CA HIS A 187 17.29 25.54 17.55
C HIS A 187 15.91 24.93 17.80
N PRO A 188 15.72 24.13 18.87
CA PRO A 188 14.39 23.73 19.30
C PRO A 188 13.55 24.98 19.55
N PHE A 189 12.35 25.01 18.98
CA PHE A 189 11.49 26.20 19.02
C PHE A 189 10.24 25.96 19.87
N ALA A 190 9.48 24.93 19.51
CA ALA A 190 8.20 24.60 20.14
C ALA A 190 7.86 23.13 19.91
N LEU A 191 6.84 22.64 20.61
CA LEU A 191 6.32 21.28 20.50
C LEU A 191 7.38 20.22 20.83
N VAL A 192 8.31 20.53 21.73
CA VAL A 192 9.49 19.70 22.04
C VAL A 192 9.06 18.28 22.41
N GLY A 193 9.71 17.29 21.79
CA GLY A 193 9.46 15.87 22.04
C GLY A 193 8.19 15.30 21.38
N ARG A 194 7.41 16.12 20.65
CA ARG A 194 6.20 15.68 19.95
C ARG A 194 6.41 15.58 18.43
N PRO A 195 5.85 14.58 17.74
CA PRO A 195 5.95 14.47 16.29
C PRO A 195 5.05 15.52 15.61
N VAL A 196 5.67 16.48 14.92
CA VAL A 196 4.96 17.52 14.16
C VAL A 196 4.90 17.09 12.70
N THR A 197 3.70 16.84 12.19
CA THR A 197 3.50 16.24 10.86
C THR A 197 3.20 17.28 9.78
N SER A 198 2.76 18.47 10.17
CA SER A 198 2.47 19.58 9.26
C SER A 198 2.67 20.92 9.97
N VAL A 199 3.11 21.92 9.20
CA VAL A 199 3.26 23.30 9.66
C VAL A 199 3.04 24.30 8.51
N ASN A 200 2.22 25.31 8.77
CA ASN A 200 2.01 26.48 7.90
C ASN A 200 2.22 27.77 8.68
N LEU A 201 2.60 28.84 7.98
CA LEU A 201 2.82 30.17 8.56
C LEU A 201 1.77 31.14 8.02
N HIS A 202 1.09 31.84 8.91
CA HIS A 202 0.17 32.92 8.56
C HIS A 202 -0.05 33.85 9.76
N GLY A 203 -0.14 35.17 9.50
CA GLY A 203 -0.46 36.17 10.53
C GLY A 203 0.53 36.23 11.69
N GLY A 204 1.80 35.87 11.49
CA GLY A 204 2.81 35.81 12.55
C GLY A 204 2.74 34.58 13.45
N PHE A 205 1.89 33.60 13.12
CA PHE A 205 1.76 32.34 13.83
C PHE A 205 2.12 31.15 12.95
N ALA A 206 2.62 30.09 13.60
CA ALA A 206 2.70 28.77 13.03
C ALA A 206 1.47 27.94 13.42
N TRP A 207 0.84 27.35 12.41
CA TRP A 207 -0.32 26.47 12.53
C TRP A 207 0.16 25.05 12.30
N ALA A 208 0.18 24.25 13.36
CA ALA A 208 0.86 22.96 13.38
C ALA A 208 -0.10 21.83 13.68
N VAL A 209 0.20 20.66 13.12
CA VAL A 209 -0.44 19.40 13.46
C VAL A 209 0.54 18.50 14.18
N VAL A 210 0.18 18.05 15.37
CA VAL A 210 0.92 17.06 16.14
C VAL A 210 0.21 15.71 16.01
N ASP A 211 0.99 14.69 15.65
CA ASP A 211 0.56 13.28 15.58
C ASP A 211 -0.73 13.06 14.76
N LYS A 212 -0.89 13.84 13.68
CA LYS A 212 -2.09 13.84 12.81
C LYS A 212 -3.43 13.97 13.56
N ARG A 213 -3.43 14.62 14.73
CA ARG A 213 -4.61 14.68 15.61
C ARG A 213 -4.78 16.01 16.32
N GLN A 214 -3.71 16.54 16.90
CA GLN A 214 -3.80 17.73 17.73
C GLN A 214 -3.42 18.97 16.91
N LEU A 215 -4.21 20.03 17.06
CA LEU A 215 -3.99 21.30 16.39
C LEU A 215 -3.32 22.27 17.37
N TYR A 216 -2.29 22.96 16.92
CA TYR A 216 -1.58 23.95 17.71
C TYR A 216 -1.44 25.26 16.95
N ARG A 217 -1.62 26.36 17.67
CA ARG A 217 -1.10 27.67 17.31
C ARG A 217 0.21 27.89 18.08
N VAL A 218 1.23 28.35 17.38
CA VAL A 218 2.52 28.72 17.99
C VAL A 218 2.88 30.13 17.55
N ASP A 219 3.21 31.01 18.48
CA ASP A 219 3.60 32.38 18.15
C ASP A 219 5.11 32.53 17.87
N HIS A 220 5.55 33.73 17.48
CA HIS A 220 6.95 34.04 17.19
C HIS A 220 7.93 33.80 18.35
N ARG A 221 7.45 33.66 19.60
CA ARG A 221 8.28 33.37 20.78
C ARG A 221 8.29 31.89 21.14
N GLY A 222 7.65 31.05 20.34
CA GLY A 222 7.51 29.63 20.62
C GLY A 222 6.46 29.32 21.68
N ARG A 223 5.59 30.27 22.06
CA ARG A 223 4.49 29.96 22.97
C ARG A 223 3.47 29.09 22.26
N GLU A 224 3.15 27.98 22.89
CA GLU A 224 2.29 26.94 22.34
C GLU A 224 0.88 27.07 22.88
N GLU A 225 -0.09 26.99 21.99
CA GLU A 225 -1.49 26.98 22.35
C GLU A 225 -2.20 25.81 21.66
N PRO A 226 -2.61 24.79 22.44
CA PRO A 226 -3.43 23.72 21.90
C PRO A 226 -4.81 24.27 21.57
N LEU A 227 -5.30 23.98 20.36
CA LEU A 227 -6.62 24.37 19.93
C LEU A 227 -7.60 23.22 20.16
N SER A 228 -8.66 23.50 20.92
CA SER A 228 -9.76 22.57 21.08
C SER A 228 -10.60 22.57 19.80
N TRP A 229 -10.86 21.39 19.25
CA TRP A 229 -11.62 21.23 18.01
C TRP A 229 -12.50 19.98 18.08
N ARG A 230 -13.58 19.95 17.30
CA ARG A 230 -14.42 18.78 17.11
C ARG A 230 -14.25 18.24 15.70
N PRO A 231 -14.28 16.92 15.45
CA PRO A 231 -14.23 16.40 14.10
C PRO A 231 -15.48 16.80 13.28
N PRO A 232 -15.37 16.91 11.94
CA PRO A 232 -16.52 17.19 11.08
C PRO A 232 -17.65 16.19 11.31
N ALA A 233 -18.87 16.70 11.47
CA ALA A 233 -20.04 15.86 11.73
C ALA A 233 -20.33 14.91 10.54
N PRO A 234 -20.88 13.70 10.79
CA PRO A 234 -21.22 12.76 9.72
C PRO A 234 -22.10 13.33 8.60
N SER A 235 -22.92 14.35 8.90
CA SER A 235 -23.79 15.03 7.94
C SER A 235 -23.06 15.81 6.86
N VAL A 236 -21.82 16.25 7.10
CA VAL A 236 -21.02 17.03 6.14
C VAL A 236 -19.96 16.18 5.44
N LEU A 237 -19.87 14.89 5.76
CA LEU A 237 -18.88 14.00 5.13
C LEU A 237 -19.33 13.60 3.71
N PRO A 238 -18.38 13.42 2.77
CA PRO A 238 -18.68 12.88 1.46
C PRO A 238 -19.38 11.52 1.58
N ARG A 239 -20.48 11.34 0.85
CA ARG A 239 -21.22 10.07 0.86
C ARG A 239 -20.47 8.95 0.16
N ARG A 240 -19.53 9.30 -0.73
CA ARG A 240 -18.82 8.35 -1.58
C ARG A 240 -17.32 8.52 -1.47
N VAL A 241 -16.60 7.41 -1.54
CA VAL A 241 -15.13 7.39 -1.69
C VAL A 241 -14.74 6.42 -2.79
N THR A 242 -13.60 6.68 -3.44
CA THR A 242 -13.12 5.81 -4.52
C THR A 242 -12.61 4.47 -3.99
N LEU A 243 -12.75 3.42 -4.79
CA LEU A 243 -12.16 2.11 -4.47
C LEU A 243 -10.65 2.22 -4.25
N GLY A 244 -9.96 3.05 -5.05
CA GLY A 244 -8.54 3.31 -4.89
C GLY A 244 -8.16 3.98 -3.57
N ARG A 245 -9.08 4.72 -2.93
CA ARG A 245 -8.86 5.21 -1.56
C ARG A 245 -8.94 4.06 -0.57
N LEU A 246 -9.99 3.25 -0.63
CA LEU A 246 -10.18 2.11 0.26
C LEU A 246 -9.02 1.12 0.18
N VAL A 247 -8.61 0.73 -1.03
CA VAL A 247 -7.50 -0.22 -1.25
C VAL A 247 -6.23 0.25 -0.56
N ARG A 248 -5.86 1.54 -0.71
CA ARG A 248 -4.66 2.09 -0.09
C ARG A 248 -4.79 2.21 1.43
N ASP A 249 -5.96 2.60 1.92
CA ASP A 249 -6.20 2.70 3.35
C ASP A 249 -6.08 1.36 4.06
N LEU A 250 -6.65 0.31 3.46
CA LEU A 250 -6.55 -1.05 3.99
C LEU A 250 -5.10 -1.57 3.91
N HIS A 251 -4.42 -1.36 2.78
CA HIS A 251 -3.06 -1.84 2.61
C HIS A 251 -2.06 -1.19 3.59
N TYR A 252 -2.16 0.12 3.77
CA TYR A 252 -1.23 0.91 4.62
C TYR A 252 -1.65 1.01 6.10
N GLY A 253 -2.53 0.13 6.59
CA GLY A 253 -2.92 0.09 8.00
C GLY A 253 -3.64 1.33 8.52
N ARG A 254 -4.45 1.97 7.68
CA ARG A 254 -5.20 3.18 8.03
C ARG A 254 -6.70 3.07 7.78
N GLY A 255 -7.19 1.91 7.35
CA GLY A 255 -8.50 1.78 6.73
C GLY A 255 -9.63 1.22 7.59
N VAL A 256 -9.38 0.89 8.87
CA VAL A 256 -10.37 0.16 9.68
C VAL A 256 -10.98 1.06 10.75
N VAL A 257 -10.17 1.54 11.68
CA VAL A 257 -10.54 2.41 12.82
C VAL A 257 -9.60 3.62 12.93
N ASP A 258 -9.89 4.55 13.83
CA ASP A 258 -9.04 5.73 14.03
C ASP A 258 -7.67 5.44 14.62
N GLY A 259 -6.72 6.31 14.28
CA GLY A 259 -5.38 6.36 14.86
C GLY A 259 -4.62 5.05 14.74
N ASP A 260 -3.79 4.80 15.73
CA ASP A 260 -2.85 3.67 15.75
C ASP A 260 -3.57 2.31 15.84
N ALA A 261 -4.84 2.27 16.18
CA ALA A 261 -5.59 1.02 16.25
C ALA A 261 -5.75 0.34 14.87
N SER A 262 -5.83 1.11 13.78
CA SER A 262 -5.78 0.52 12.42
C SER A 262 -4.41 -0.08 12.12
N LEU A 263 -3.34 0.60 12.55
CA LEU A 263 -1.97 0.14 12.33
C LEU A 263 -1.73 -1.17 13.10
N LEU A 264 -2.11 -1.21 14.38
CA LEU A 264 -2.02 -2.41 15.22
C LEU A 264 -2.84 -3.58 14.67
N PHE A 265 -3.98 -3.32 14.04
CA PHE A 265 -4.77 -4.35 13.36
C PHE A 265 -4.02 -4.94 12.16
N ASN A 266 -3.39 -4.09 11.34
CA ASN A 266 -2.53 -4.55 10.25
C ASN A 266 -1.33 -5.32 10.78
N ASP A 267 -0.67 -4.86 11.85
CA ASP A 267 0.46 -5.55 12.47
C ASP A 267 0.11 -6.94 12.96
N PHE A 268 -1.05 -7.06 13.61
CA PHE A 268 -1.57 -8.35 14.04
C PHE A 268 -1.74 -9.30 12.85
N LEU A 269 -2.34 -8.82 11.76
CA LEU A 269 -2.56 -9.63 10.56
C LEU A 269 -1.26 -9.96 9.82
N ALA A 270 -0.29 -9.04 9.80
CA ALA A 270 1.05 -9.30 9.27
C ALA A 270 1.76 -10.37 10.10
N GLY A 271 1.67 -10.28 11.44
CA GLY A 271 2.17 -11.31 12.35
C GLY A 271 1.52 -12.68 12.13
N VAL A 272 0.21 -12.71 11.84
CA VAL A 272 -0.47 -13.96 11.46
C VAL A 272 0.05 -14.49 10.13
N LEU A 273 0.16 -13.64 9.10
CA LEU A 273 0.67 -14.05 7.80
C LEU A 273 2.08 -14.62 7.94
N PHE A 274 2.95 -13.96 8.71
CA PHE A 274 4.29 -14.40 9.02
C PHE A 274 4.28 -15.76 9.74
N PHE A 275 3.45 -15.90 10.79
CA PHE A 275 3.34 -17.14 11.56
C PHE A 275 2.82 -18.31 10.73
N LEU A 276 1.80 -18.10 9.91
CA LEU A 276 1.26 -19.14 9.02
C LEU A 276 2.31 -19.55 7.99
N SER A 277 2.94 -18.58 7.35
CA SER A 277 3.94 -18.81 6.31
C SER A 277 5.16 -19.57 6.84
N LEU A 278 5.74 -19.10 7.95
CA LEU A 278 6.89 -19.75 8.60
C LEU A 278 6.51 -21.09 9.25
N GLY A 279 5.34 -21.16 9.88
CA GLY A 279 4.85 -22.36 10.55
C GLY A 279 4.68 -23.54 9.60
N GLY A 280 4.18 -23.31 8.39
CA GLY A 280 4.09 -24.33 7.34
C GLY A 280 5.47 -24.91 6.98
N PHE A 281 6.47 -24.03 6.83
CA PHE A 281 7.85 -24.40 6.54
C PHE A 281 8.52 -25.16 7.70
N VAL A 282 8.35 -24.69 8.93
CA VAL A 282 8.86 -25.35 10.15
C VAL A 282 8.27 -26.75 10.33
N ILE A 283 6.97 -26.92 10.09
CA ILE A 283 6.32 -28.23 10.11
C ILE A 283 6.97 -29.16 9.09
N TRP A 284 7.19 -28.68 7.87
CA TRP A 284 7.83 -29.46 6.81
C TRP A 284 9.25 -29.91 7.20
N LEU A 285 10.09 -28.99 7.70
CA LEU A 285 11.44 -29.31 8.18
C LEU A 285 11.42 -30.34 9.29
N LYS A 286 10.56 -30.18 10.30
CA LYS A 286 10.45 -31.10 11.44
C LYS A 286 9.95 -32.47 11.02
N VAL A 287 8.99 -32.56 10.08
CA VAL A 287 8.53 -33.84 9.54
C VAL A 287 9.66 -34.55 8.79
N ARG A 288 10.47 -33.82 8.02
CA ARG A 288 11.64 -34.37 7.31
C ARG A 288 12.73 -34.84 8.27
N ALA A 289 13.02 -34.06 9.32
CA ALA A 289 14.01 -34.41 10.34
C ALA A 289 13.58 -35.62 11.18
N ARG A 290 12.29 -35.76 11.48
CA ARG A 290 11.75 -36.90 12.24
C ARG A 290 11.76 -38.21 11.46
N ARG A 291 11.72 -38.17 10.13
CA ARG A 291 12.03 -39.35 9.29
C ARG A 291 13.48 -39.83 9.48
N ARG A 292 14.37 -38.97 9.98
CA ARG A 292 15.80 -39.26 10.19
C ARG A 292 16.20 -39.54 11.65
N ARG A 293 15.40 -39.14 12.66
CA ARG A 293 15.69 -39.39 14.09
C ARG A 293 14.41 -39.71 14.89
N ARG A 294 14.45 -40.78 15.70
CA ARG A 294 13.39 -41.14 16.68
C ARG A 294 13.56 -40.33 17.98
N GLY A 295 12.91 -39.17 18.12
CA GLY A 295 12.95 -38.41 19.38
C GLY A 295 12.08 -37.14 19.47
N ARG A 296 11.42 -36.97 20.63
CA ARG A 296 10.58 -35.85 21.19
C ARG A 296 9.66 -35.09 20.21
N GLY A 297 8.43 -35.61 20.04
CA GLY A 297 7.36 -35.03 19.20
C GLY A 297 6.54 -33.88 19.82
N GLY A 298 6.94 -33.30 20.96
CA GLY A 298 6.21 -32.21 21.61
C GLY A 298 6.11 -30.95 20.74
N SER A 299 7.24 -30.47 20.24
CA SER A 299 7.33 -29.29 19.37
C SER A 299 6.55 -29.45 18.05
N LEU A 300 6.65 -30.59 17.38
CA LEU A 300 5.89 -30.83 16.14
C LEU A 300 4.37 -30.85 16.40
N ARG A 301 3.94 -31.43 17.53
CA ARG A 301 2.51 -31.43 17.92
C ARG A 301 2.00 -30.02 18.20
N PHE A 302 2.82 -29.18 18.84
CA PHE A 302 2.48 -27.77 19.04
C PHE A 302 2.23 -27.07 17.70
N TRP A 303 3.20 -27.10 16.78
CA TRP A 303 3.09 -26.46 15.47
C TRP A 303 1.90 -26.96 14.66
N LEU A 304 1.66 -28.28 14.63
CA LEU A 304 0.51 -28.84 13.93
C LEU A 304 -0.83 -28.38 14.55
N LYS A 305 -0.92 -28.27 15.88
CA LYS A 305 -2.14 -27.84 16.57
C LYS A 305 -2.44 -26.36 16.32
N THR A 306 -1.43 -25.50 16.38
CA THR A 306 -1.60 -24.04 16.25
C THR A 306 -1.79 -23.61 14.80
N HIS A 307 -1.01 -24.16 13.87
CA HIS A 307 -1.07 -23.83 12.44
C HIS A 307 -2.33 -24.38 11.74
N ALA A 308 -2.84 -25.55 12.16
CA ALA A 308 -4.04 -26.15 11.57
C ALA A 308 -5.32 -25.92 12.41
N HIS A 309 -5.32 -24.93 13.29
CA HIS A 309 -6.47 -24.63 14.13
C HIS A 309 -7.65 -24.07 13.30
N GLY A 310 -8.89 -24.39 13.69
CA GLY A 310 -10.08 -23.98 12.92
C GLY A 310 -10.28 -22.46 12.83
N SER A 311 -9.77 -21.70 13.79
CA SER A 311 -9.79 -20.23 13.78
C SER A 311 -8.83 -19.61 12.77
N GLN A 312 -7.87 -20.37 12.23
CA GLN A 312 -6.91 -19.84 11.25
C GLN A 312 -7.55 -19.54 9.90
N LEU A 313 -8.66 -20.20 9.56
CA LEU A 313 -9.31 -20.00 8.28
C LEU A 313 -9.93 -18.60 8.12
N PRO A 314 -10.82 -18.12 9.02
CA PRO A 314 -11.36 -16.76 8.89
C PRO A 314 -10.26 -15.69 8.99
N LEU A 315 -9.24 -15.94 9.80
CA LEU A 315 -8.11 -15.02 9.95
C LEU A 315 -7.25 -14.96 8.67
N PHE A 316 -7.02 -16.10 8.03
CA PHE A 316 -6.30 -16.15 6.77
C PHE A 316 -7.10 -15.54 5.61
N LEU A 317 -8.43 -15.68 5.61
CA LEU A 317 -9.30 -14.96 4.67
C LEU A 317 -9.13 -13.44 4.83
N LEU A 318 -9.13 -12.95 6.06
CA LEU A 318 -8.95 -11.53 6.36
C LEU A 318 -7.56 -11.03 5.91
N VAL A 319 -6.50 -11.77 6.21
CA VAL A 319 -5.13 -11.52 5.72
C VAL A 319 -5.08 -11.48 4.19
N PHE A 320 -5.72 -12.45 3.52
CA PHE A 320 -5.74 -12.53 2.06
C PHE A 320 -6.46 -11.33 1.43
N VAL A 321 -7.61 -10.93 1.96
CA VAL A 321 -8.34 -9.76 1.48
C VAL A 321 -7.53 -8.48 1.76
N LEU A 322 -6.98 -8.35 2.97
CA LEU A 322 -6.32 -7.12 3.40
C LEU A 322 -4.99 -6.89 2.69
N PHE A 323 -4.15 -7.92 2.49
CA PHE A 323 -2.82 -7.77 1.90
C PHE A 323 -2.73 -8.34 0.48
N GLY A 324 -3.29 -9.52 0.22
CA GLY A 324 -3.20 -10.18 -1.08
C GLY A 324 -3.98 -9.44 -2.17
N VAL A 325 -5.27 -9.17 -1.91
CA VAL A 325 -6.13 -8.47 -2.89
C VAL A 325 -5.71 -7.02 -3.05
N THR A 326 -5.47 -6.29 -1.95
CA THR A 326 -5.03 -4.89 -2.05
C THR A 326 -3.65 -4.77 -2.68
N GLY A 327 -2.71 -5.66 -2.34
CA GLY A 327 -1.37 -5.70 -2.93
C GLY A 327 -1.43 -5.91 -4.44
N LEU A 328 -2.26 -6.83 -4.92
CA LEU A 328 -2.49 -7.04 -6.35
C LEU A 328 -2.97 -5.77 -7.07
N PHE A 329 -3.90 -5.03 -6.46
CA PHE A 329 -4.36 -3.74 -7.01
C PHE A 329 -3.25 -2.69 -7.06
N LEU A 330 -2.36 -2.68 -6.07
CA LEU A 330 -1.27 -1.69 -5.97
C LEU A 330 -0.11 -2.01 -6.90
N ASP A 331 0.28 -3.28 -7.01
CA ASP A 331 1.33 -3.75 -7.92
C ASP A 331 0.96 -3.45 -9.38
N HIS A 332 -0.33 -3.59 -9.72
CA HIS A 332 -0.87 -3.35 -11.06
C HIS A 332 -1.72 -2.08 -11.13
N ALA A 333 -1.39 -1.05 -10.35
CA ALA A 333 -2.19 0.19 -10.27
C ALA A 333 -2.35 0.90 -11.63
N GLY A 334 -1.43 0.68 -12.58
CA GLY A 334 -1.54 1.16 -13.96
C GLY A 334 -2.70 0.50 -14.70
N LEU A 335 -2.80 -0.83 -14.63
CA LEU A 335 -3.85 -1.65 -15.24
C LEU A 335 -5.22 -1.34 -14.61
N PHE A 336 -5.27 -1.24 -13.29
CA PHE A 336 -6.53 -1.01 -12.55
C PHE A 336 -6.89 0.47 -12.38
N ARG A 337 -6.13 1.41 -12.97
CA ARG A 337 -6.31 2.85 -12.77
C ARG A 337 -7.75 3.31 -13.01
N GLY A 338 -8.37 2.84 -14.09
CA GLY A 338 -9.76 3.17 -14.44
C GLY A 338 -10.71 2.77 -13.33
N VAL A 339 -10.69 1.49 -12.95
CA VAL A 339 -11.56 0.92 -11.90
C VAL A 339 -11.31 1.58 -10.54
N LEU A 340 -10.05 1.77 -10.14
CA LEU A 340 -9.69 2.37 -8.86
C LEU A 340 -10.18 3.82 -8.73
N ARG A 341 -10.36 4.54 -9.86
CA ARG A 341 -10.86 5.92 -9.88
C ARG A 341 -12.37 6.02 -10.10
N SER A 342 -12.95 5.17 -10.95
CA SER A 342 -14.36 5.27 -11.33
C SER A 342 -15.31 4.59 -10.34
N VAL A 343 -14.87 3.49 -9.71
CA VAL A 343 -15.71 2.79 -8.73
C VAL A 343 -15.74 3.59 -7.44
N THR A 344 -16.95 3.99 -7.05
CA THR A 344 -17.21 4.68 -5.78
C THR A 344 -18.03 3.81 -4.85
N LEU A 345 -17.70 3.85 -3.57
CA LEU A 345 -18.32 3.09 -2.49
C LEU A 345 -19.01 4.03 -1.54
N ASP A 346 -20.20 3.65 -1.09
CA ASP A 346 -20.96 4.41 -0.11
C ASP A 346 -20.32 4.26 1.29
N THR A 347 -19.98 5.39 1.89
CA THR A 347 -19.30 5.47 3.20
C THR A 347 -20.10 4.85 4.33
N ALA A 348 -21.42 4.66 4.18
CA ALA A 348 -22.25 3.92 5.14
C ALA A 348 -21.80 2.46 5.31
N TRP A 349 -21.29 1.83 4.25
CA TRP A 349 -20.85 0.43 4.26
C TRP A 349 -19.36 0.25 4.54
N LEU A 350 -18.64 1.36 4.71
CA LEU A 350 -17.20 1.34 4.94
C LEU A 350 -16.85 1.25 6.42
N PRO A 351 -15.58 0.91 6.74
CA PRO A 351 -15.12 0.84 8.11
C PRO A 351 -15.32 2.17 8.88
N PRO A 352 -15.39 2.13 10.23
CA PRO A 352 -15.66 3.30 11.06
C PRO A 352 -14.81 4.54 10.79
N VAL A 353 -13.56 4.38 10.37
CA VAL A 353 -12.63 5.48 10.09
C VAL A 353 -13.14 6.49 9.03
N TYR A 354 -14.10 6.09 8.18
CA TYR A 354 -14.72 6.97 7.19
C TYR A 354 -15.84 7.86 7.75
N ARG A 355 -16.15 7.76 9.05
CA ARG A 355 -17.23 8.51 9.71
C ARG A 355 -16.80 9.32 10.93
N SER A 356 -15.67 8.99 11.55
CA SER A 356 -15.22 9.62 12.80
C SER A 356 -14.28 10.79 12.57
N LEU A 357 -13.24 10.61 11.74
CA LEU A 357 -12.21 11.63 11.40
C LEU A 357 -11.62 12.37 12.61
N ALA A 358 -11.66 11.76 13.80
CA ALA A 358 -11.09 12.30 15.03
C ALA A 358 -9.55 12.24 15.05
N THR A 359 -8.99 11.53 14.07
CA THR A 359 -7.56 11.44 13.76
C THR A 359 -7.40 11.64 12.25
N ASP A 360 -6.19 11.48 11.71
CA ASP A 360 -5.94 11.57 10.27
C ASP A 360 -6.05 13.01 9.73
N VAL A 361 -5.68 14.00 10.55
CA VAL A 361 -5.46 15.38 10.13
C VAL A 361 -4.05 15.48 9.51
N TRP A 362 -3.97 15.64 8.21
CA TRP A 362 -2.70 15.70 7.46
C TRP A 362 -2.18 17.12 7.28
N GLY A 363 -3.06 18.11 7.45
CA GLY A 363 -2.71 19.51 7.34
C GLY A 363 -3.67 20.38 8.12
N PHE A 364 -3.14 21.50 8.58
CA PHE A 364 -3.88 22.54 9.27
C PHE A 364 -3.38 23.90 8.81
N ASP A 365 -4.31 24.82 8.65
CA ASP A 365 -4.06 26.14 8.11
C ASP A 365 -5.12 27.13 8.62
N PHE A 366 -4.75 28.40 8.68
CA PHE A 366 -5.64 29.51 8.98
C PHE A 366 -5.26 30.68 8.08
N ASP A 367 -6.24 31.30 7.43
CA ASP A 367 -6.05 32.38 6.45
C ASP A 367 -6.40 33.77 6.98
N GLY A 368 -6.68 33.89 8.28
CA GLY A 368 -7.16 35.13 8.91
C GLY A 368 -8.67 35.11 9.17
N GLU A 369 -9.42 34.29 8.43
CA GLU A 369 -10.88 34.22 8.53
C GLU A 369 -11.37 32.82 8.92
N ARG A 370 -10.76 31.77 8.34
CA ARG A 370 -11.20 30.39 8.44
C ARG A 370 -10.05 29.45 8.75
N TYR A 371 -10.30 28.56 9.69
CA TYR A 371 -9.51 27.37 9.92
C TYR A 371 -9.78 26.35 8.82
N ARG A 372 -8.75 25.65 8.36
CA ARG A 372 -8.88 24.53 7.42
C ARG A 372 -8.09 23.33 7.87
N ILE A 373 -8.74 22.17 7.88
CA ILE A 373 -8.11 20.87 8.09
C ILE A 373 -8.23 20.00 6.84
N GLY A 374 -7.18 19.23 6.59
CA GLY A 374 -7.15 18.25 5.49
C GLY A 374 -7.08 16.84 6.05
N ASN A 375 -7.92 15.94 5.53
CA ASN A 375 -7.95 14.54 5.92
C ASN A 375 -8.21 13.61 4.72
N ARG A 376 -8.41 12.31 4.97
CA ARG A 376 -8.72 11.28 3.94
C ARG A 376 -9.88 11.61 3.01
N LEU A 377 -10.87 12.37 3.47
CA LEU A 377 -12.10 12.64 2.74
C LEU A 377 -12.06 13.97 1.99
N GLY A 378 -11.29 14.94 2.47
CA GLY A 378 -11.36 16.28 1.91
C GLY A 378 -10.62 17.34 2.69
N VAL A 379 -10.89 18.58 2.29
CA VAL A 379 -10.57 19.80 3.04
C VAL A 379 -11.87 20.33 3.65
N PHE A 380 -11.83 20.58 4.95
CA PHE A 380 -12.94 21.12 5.71
C PHE A 380 -12.55 22.48 6.26
N SER A 381 -13.45 23.45 6.22
CA SER A 381 -13.27 24.75 6.85
C SER A 381 -14.22 25.01 7.99
N SER A 382 -13.78 25.85 8.92
CA SER A 382 -14.54 26.25 10.10
C SER A 382 -14.11 27.65 10.55
N THR A 383 -15.02 28.37 11.19
CA THR A 383 -14.73 29.67 11.85
C THR A 383 -14.52 29.51 13.36
N ASP A 384 -14.94 28.39 13.94
CA ASP A 384 -15.01 28.16 15.39
C ASP A 384 -14.33 26.86 15.85
N LEU A 385 -13.79 26.06 14.92
CA LEU A 385 -13.22 24.72 15.13
C LEU A 385 -14.23 23.66 15.62
N GLU A 386 -15.53 23.98 15.62
CA GLU A 386 -16.61 23.08 16.04
C GLU A 386 -17.51 22.70 14.86
N HIS A 387 -17.92 23.68 14.06
CA HIS A 387 -18.79 23.51 12.92
C HIS A 387 -17.99 23.54 11.63
N TRP A 388 -18.05 22.45 10.87
CA TRP A 388 -17.24 22.26 9.68
C TRP A 388 -18.09 22.24 8.41
N VAL A 389 -17.56 22.84 7.35
CA VAL A 389 -18.08 22.79 6.00
C VAL A 389 -17.07 22.08 5.12
N LEU A 390 -17.53 21.11 4.34
CA LEU A 390 -16.71 20.48 3.31
C LEU A 390 -16.49 21.48 2.17
N GLU A 391 -15.24 21.86 1.91
CA GLU A 391 -14.92 22.76 0.79
C GLU A 391 -14.43 22.01 -0.45
N SER A 392 -13.78 20.86 -0.26
CA SER A 392 -13.19 20.11 -1.37
C SER A 392 -13.07 18.62 -1.08
N GLU A 393 -13.60 17.77 -1.98
CA GLU A 393 -13.57 16.32 -1.85
C GLU A 393 -12.26 15.68 -2.31
N GLY A 394 -11.91 14.55 -1.69
CA GLY A 394 -10.73 13.76 -2.01
C GLY A 394 -9.59 13.98 -1.03
N PHE A 395 -8.71 13.00 -0.91
CA PHE A 395 -7.67 13.00 0.12
C PHE A 395 -6.77 14.25 0.06
N ALA A 396 -6.75 15.01 1.15
CA ALA A 396 -5.82 16.13 1.35
C ALA A 396 -4.55 15.62 2.06
N TRP A 397 -3.60 15.05 1.29
CA TRP A 397 -2.41 14.40 1.82
C TRP A 397 -1.37 15.37 2.39
N ARG A 398 -1.19 16.51 1.72
CA ARG A 398 -0.34 17.62 2.18
C ARG A 398 -1.09 18.91 1.96
N MET A 399 -1.06 19.83 2.92
CA MET A 399 -1.58 21.18 2.78
C MET A 399 -0.47 22.17 2.98
N LYS A 400 -0.27 23.05 2.00
CA LYS A 400 0.84 23.99 2.00
C LYS A 400 0.40 25.40 1.67
N ARG A 401 0.61 26.31 2.62
CA ARG A 401 0.48 27.74 2.40
C ARG A 401 1.76 28.32 1.83
N LEU A 402 1.64 29.07 0.73
CA LEU A 402 2.73 29.80 0.07
C LEU A 402 2.28 31.25 -0.18
N GLY A 403 2.34 32.08 0.86
CA GLY A 403 1.79 33.43 0.84
C GLY A 403 0.26 33.39 1.00
N ASP A 404 -0.43 33.97 0.03
CA ASP A 404 -1.89 34.03 -0.10
C ASP A 404 -2.51 32.68 -0.54
N ARG A 405 -1.73 31.84 -1.21
CA ARG A 405 -2.21 30.57 -1.80
C ARG A 405 -2.11 29.39 -0.85
N LEU A 406 -3.18 28.60 -0.79
CA LEU A 406 -3.20 27.28 -0.13
C LEU A 406 -3.28 26.17 -1.18
N LEU A 407 -2.24 25.32 -1.21
CA LEU A 407 -2.15 24.17 -2.11
C LEU A 407 -2.36 22.87 -1.36
N VAL A 408 -3.00 21.92 -2.03
CA VAL A 408 -3.31 20.61 -1.49
C VAL A 408 -2.85 19.51 -2.43
N SER A 409 -2.00 18.63 -1.92
CA SER A 409 -1.56 17.43 -2.62
C SER A 409 -2.59 16.32 -2.42
N GLY A 410 -2.97 15.68 -3.53
CA GLY A 410 -3.84 14.53 -3.53
C GLY A 410 -3.05 13.24 -3.69
N MET A 411 -2.99 12.41 -2.65
CA MET A 411 -2.52 11.04 -2.82
C MET A 411 -3.67 10.21 -3.43
N GLY A 412 -3.66 10.06 -4.75
CA GLY A 412 -4.70 9.37 -5.54
C GLY A 412 -6.03 10.12 -5.59
N ALA A 413 -5.97 11.42 -5.37
CA ALA A 413 -7.01 12.43 -5.60
C ALA A 413 -6.36 13.58 -6.40
N PRO A 414 -7.15 14.49 -7.00
CA PRO A 414 -6.60 15.67 -7.67
C PRO A 414 -5.79 16.56 -6.73
N ASN A 415 -4.69 17.12 -7.25
CA ASN A 415 -3.97 18.21 -6.60
C ASN A 415 -4.78 19.50 -6.80
N ARG A 416 -4.84 20.36 -5.78
CA ARG A 416 -5.78 21.47 -5.74
C ARG A 416 -5.15 22.75 -5.22
N LEU A 417 -5.67 23.88 -5.66
CA LEU A 417 -5.32 25.22 -5.21
C LEU A 417 -6.60 25.92 -4.75
N LEU A 418 -6.56 26.56 -3.59
CA LEU A 418 -7.58 27.52 -3.19
C LEU A 418 -7.30 28.85 -3.90
N ALA A 419 -8.12 29.17 -4.91
CA ALA A 419 -8.11 30.45 -5.61
C ALA A 419 -9.21 31.36 -5.04
N GLU A 420 -9.25 32.64 -5.46
CA GLU A 420 -10.24 33.63 -5.00
C GLU A 420 -11.69 33.15 -5.20
N LYS A 421 -11.98 32.46 -6.31
CA LYS A 421 -13.31 31.93 -6.64
C LYS A 421 -13.56 30.51 -6.10
N GLY A 422 -12.66 29.97 -5.28
CA GLY A 422 -12.77 28.63 -4.69
C GLY A 422 -11.69 27.66 -5.16
N TRP A 423 -11.93 26.36 -4.94
CA TRP A 423 -10.98 25.30 -5.22
C TRP A 423 -10.86 24.99 -6.72
N VAL A 424 -9.63 24.96 -7.23
CA VAL A 424 -9.31 24.64 -8.62
C VAL A 424 -8.34 23.45 -8.66
N GLU A 425 -8.58 22.50 -9.57
CA GLU A 425 -7.65 21.39 -9.79
C GLU A 425 -6.40 21.86 -10.54
N LEU A 426 -5.24 21.35 -10.13
CA LEU A 426 -3.95 21.65 -10.73
C LEU A 426 -3.59 20.60 -11.78
N GLU A 427 -3.96 20.87 -13.03
CA GLU A 427 -3.58 20.03 -14.17
C GLU A 427 -2.06 20.03 -14.40
N GLY A 428 -1.55 18.96 -15.02
CA GLY A 428 -0.13 18.82 -15.34
C GLY A 428 0.81 18.66 -14.14
N THR A 429 0.29 18.66 -12.91
CA THR A 429 1.11 18.40 -11.72
C THR A 429 1.46 16.91 -11.59
N PRO A 430 2.65 16.58 -11.05
CA PRO A 430 3.04 15.20 -10.82
C PRO A 430 2.05 14.51 -9.87
N HIS A 431 1.95 13.20 -9.99
CA HIS A 431 1.11 12.40 -9.11
C HIS A 431 1.70 12.37 -7.68
N MET A 432 0.89 12.76 -6.68
CA MET A 432 1.26 12.77 -5.25
C MET A 432 2.52 13.62 -4.97
N PRO A 433 2.51 14.94 -5.24
CA PRO A 433 3.63 15.80 -4.87
C PRO A 433 3.79 15.83 -3.35
N ARG A 434 5.03 15.76 -2.86
CA ARG A 434 5.35 15.74 -1.43
C ARG A 434 5.31 17.13 -0.80
N ASP A 435 5.52 18.16 -1.61
CA ASP A 435 5.53 19.56 -1.18
C ASP A 435 5.19 20.48 -2.35
N PHE A 436 4.97 21.76 -2.07
CA PHE A 436 4.90 22.83 -3.07
C PHE A 436 5.87 23.93 -2.67
N TYR A 437 6.60 24.49 -3.62
CA TYR A 437 7.57 25.56 -3.36
C TYR A 437 7.48 26.66 -4.40
N ARG A 438 8.07 27.82 -4.10
CA ARG A 438 8.17 28.94 -5.04
C ARG A 438 9.57 28.96 -5.63
N GLU A 439 9.65 29.13 -6.94
CA GLU A 439 10.90 29.28 -7.70
C GLU A 439 10.61 30.25 -8.84
N GLU A 440 11.42 31.31 -8.96
CA GLU A 440 11.25 32.37 -9.98
C GLU A 440 9.82 32.95 -10.02
N GLY A 441 9.24 33.17 -8.83
CA GLY A 441 7.88 33.71 -8.69
C GLY A 441 6.74 32.72 -9.00
N ARG A 442 7.04 31.52 -9.51
CA ARG A 442 6.05 30.48 -9.84
C ARG A 442 5.96 29.43 -8.74
N VAL A 443 4.77 28.86 -8.56
CA VAL A 443 4.57 27.73 -7.66
C VAL A 443 4.86 26.43 -8.42
N ARG A 444 5.74 25.59 -7.86
CA ARG A 444 6.11 24.28 -8.38
C ARG A 444 5.71 23.19 -7.42
N ALA A 445 5.25 22.07 -7.98
CA ALA A 445 4.94 20.86 -7.22
C ALA A 445 6.19 19.99 -7.11
N PHE A 446 6.61 19.69 -5.89
CA PHE A 446 7.78 18.86 -5.63
C PHE A 446 7.41 17.38 -5.66
N SER A 447 8.06 16.61 -6.54
CA SER A 447 7.93 15.16 -6.64
C SER A 447 9.32 14.54 -6.71
N THR A 448 9.47 13.37 -6.08
CA THR A 448 10.71 12.56 -6.15
C THR A 448 10.70 11.59 -7.32
N ARG A 449 9.64 11.61 -8.15
CA ARG A 449 9.47 10.80 -9.36
C ARG A 449 9.51 11.73 -10.58
N GLY A 450 10.04 11.22 -11.70
CA GLY A 450 10.24 12.00 -12.92
C GLY A 450 11.55 12.74 -12.87
N GLU A 451 11.52 14.05 -13.15
CA GLU A 451 12.67 14.96 -13.10
C GLU A 451 12.56 15.82 -11.82
N PRO A 452 13.01 15.33 -10.65
CA PRO A 452 13.05 16.14 -9.45
C PRO A 452 14.05 17.30 -9.60
N PRO A 453 13.89 18.41 -8.85
CA PRO A 453 14.95 19.38 -8.69
C PRO A 453 16.20 18.73 -8.06
N PRO A 454 17.37 19.39 -8.06
CA PRO A 454 18.56 18.84 -7.41
C PRO A 454 18.31 18.44 -5.95
N LEU A 455 18.77 17.25 -5.56
CA LEU A 455 18.53 16.67 -4.23
C LEU A 455 19.83 16.30 -3.52
N PRO A 456 19.83 16.24 -2.17
CA PRO A 456 20.93 15.66 -1.41
C PRO A 456 21.24 14.24 -1.88
N LYS A 457 22.53 13.95 -2.07
CA LYS A 457 23.03 12.63 -2.44
C LYS A 457 23.62 11.92 -1.23
N TRP A 458 23.40 10.61 -1.15
CA TRP A 458 23.94 9.77 -0.08
C TRP A 458 24.73 8.61 -0.67
N ASN A 459 25.91 8.35 -0.11
CA ASN A 459 26.76 7.18 -0.38
C ASN A 459 26.39 5.93 0.43
N SER A 460 25.18 5.92 0.98
CA SER A 460 24.66 4.81 1.76
C SER A 460 23.15 4.70 1.61
N THR A 461 22.66 3.47 1.68
CA THR A 461 21.25 3.11 1.57
C THR A 461 20.69 2.77 2.95
N SER A 462 19.60 3.41 3.35
CA SER A 462 19.00 3.16 4.67
C SER A 462 18.26 1.82 4.73
N LEU A 463 18.10 1.29 5.93
CA LEU A 463 17.33 0.07 6.20
C LEU A 463 15.91 0.15 5.62
N TYR A 464 15.26 1.33 5.71
CA TYR A 464 13.98 1.59 5.08
C TYR A 464 14.00 1.26 3.58
N HIS A 465 15.00 1.78 2.84
CA HIS A 465 15.10 1.53 1.41
C HIS A 465 15.39 0.06 1.12
N ILE A 466 16.24 -0.59 1.90
CA ILE A 466 16.52 -2.02 1.76
C ILE A 466 15.23 -2.84 1.95
N LEU A 467 14.46 -2.58 3.01
CA LEU A 467 13.20 -3.26 3.27
C LEU A 467 12.16 -2.96 2.19
N LEU A 468 12.10 -1.73 1.69
CA LEU A 468 11.25 -1.36 0.56
C LEU A 468 11.64 -2.12 -0.71
N GLY A 469 12.94 -2.19 -1.03
CA GLY A 469 13.47 -2.95 -2.16
C GLY A 469 13.28 -4.46 -2.03
N LEU A 470 13.23 -5.00 -0.81
CA LEU A 470 12.84 -6.38 -0.56
C LEU A 470 11.32 -6.58 -0.72
N HIS A 471 10.52 -5.60 -0.31
CA HIS A 471 9.06 -5.67 -0.34
C HIS A 471 8.51 -5.60 -1.76
N ASP A 472 8.94 -4.61 -2.55
CA ASP A 472 8.64 -4.55 -3.99
C ASP A 472 9.55 -5.45 -4.85
N GLY A 473 10.56 -6.03 -4.20
CA GLY A 473 11.49 -7.04 -4.69
C GLY A 473 12.44 -6.59 -5.80
N GLU A 474 12.53 -5.30 -6.05
CA GLU A 474 13.56 -4.70 -6.92
C GLU A 474 14.98 -5.01 -6.46
N LEU A 475 15.17 -5.31 -5.16
CA LEU A 475 16.45 -5.76 -4.61
C LEU A 475 16.83 -7.18 -5.08
N LEU A 476 15.84 -8.02 -5.41
CA LEU A 476 16.04 -9.43 -5.73
C LEU A 476 15.96 -9.68 -7.24
N TRP A 477 14.92 -9.14 -7.90
CA TRP A 477 14.66 -9.38 -9.31
C TRP A 477 13.68 -8.36 -9.91
N GLY A 478 14.00 -7.78 -11.07
CA GLY A 478 13.15 -6.77 -11.73
C GLY A 478 11.76 -7.26 -12.19
N GLN A 479 11.49 -8.56 -12.10
CA GLN A 479 10.18 -9.17 -12.42
C GLN A 479 9.50 -9.74 -11.16
N TRP A 480 9.90 -9.27 -9.98
CA TRP A 480 9.36 -9.72 -8.69
C TRP A 480 7.84 -9.60 -8.56
N VAL A 481 7.22 -8.63 -9.23
CA VAL A 481 5.77 -8.46 -9.26
C VAL A 481 5.06 -9.78 -9.62
N TRP A 482 5.57 -10.54 -10.59
CA TRP A 482 4.98 -11.83 -10.95
C TRP A 482 5.17 -12.91 -9.88
N LEU A 483 6.26 -12.85 -9.11
CA LEU A 483 6.46 -13.74 -7.97
C LEU A 483 5.47 -13.41 -6.85
N ASN A 484 5.20 -12.12 -6.61
CA ASN A 484 4.15 -11.69 -5.68
C ASN A 484 2.78 -12.18 -6.15
N ASP A 485 2.44 -11.99 -7.42
CA ASP A 485 1.19 -12.48 -8.00
C ASP A 485 1.03 -14.00 -7.84
N LEU A 486 2.09 -14.77 -8.08
CA LEU A 486 2.11 -16.21 -7.85
C LEU A 486 1.90 -16.55 -6.36
N ALA A 487 2.49 -15.78 -5.44
CA ALA A 487 2.27 -15.95 -4.01
C ALA A 487 0.82 -15.63 -3.59
N VAL A 488 0.20 -14.62 -4.20
CA VAL A 488 -1.23 -14.30 -4.01
C VAL A 488 -2.13 -15.41 -4.55
N ILE A 489 -1.87 -15.91 -5.76
CA ILE A 489 -2.61 -17.05 -6.35
C ILE A 489 -2.45 -18.31 -5.48
N ALA A 490 -1.24 -18.59 -5.03
CA ALA A 490 -0.96 -19.69 -4.11
C ALA A 490 -1.69 -19.50 -2.77
N SER A 491 -1.82 -18.28 -2.27
CA SER A 491 -2.59 -17.96 -1.05
C SER A 491 -4.08 -18.25 -1.22
N LEU A 492 -4.66 -17.90 -2.36
CA LEU A 492 -6.05 -18.26 -2.68
C LEU A 492 -6.23 -19.79 -2.71
N LEU A 493 -5.26 -20.50 -3.28
CA LEU A 493 -5.27 -21.96 -3.31
C LEU A 493 -5.13 -22.55 -1.90
N LEU A 494 -4.27 -21.98 -1.05
CA LEU A 494 -4.10 -22.38 0.35
C LEU A 494 -5.39 -22.16 1.15
N LEU A 495 -6.09 -21.05 0.92
CA LEU A 495 -7.37 -20.73 1.54
C LEU A 495 -8.42 -21.77 1.15
N TYR A 496 -8.56 -22.04 -0.14
CA TYR A 496 -9.52 -23.02 -0.67
C TYR A 496 -9.22 -24.45 -0.16
N THR A 497 -7.99 -24.91 -0.32
CA THR A 497 -7.58 -26.25 0.12
C THR A 497 -7.60 -26.39 1.65
N GLY A 498 -7.30 -25.32 2.38
CA GLY A 498 -7.43 -25.23 3.84
C GLY A 498 -8.88 -25.37 4.30
N PHE A 499 -9.81 -24.67 3.64
CA PHE A 499 -11.24 -24.79 3.90
C PHE A 499 -11.76 -26.22 3.67
N LEU A 500 -11.40 -26.85 2.56
CA LEU A 500 -11.78 -28.24 2.27
C LEU A 500 -11.26 -29.21 3.35
N LYS A 501 -10.02 -29.03 3.81
CA LYS A 501 -9.43 -29.81 4.92
C LYS A 501 -10.20 -29.59 6.22
N TRP A 502 -10.55 -28.34 6.54
CA TRP A 502 -11.33 -28.00 7.73
C TRP A 502 -12.73 -28.61 7.71
N LEU A 503 -13.46 -28.47 6.60
CA LEU A 503 -14.79 -29.09 6.40
C LEU A 503 -14.74 -30.60 6.64
N HIS A 504 -13.74 -31.26 6.06
CA HIS A 504 -13.55 -32.70 6.23
C HIS A 504 -13.31 -33.09 7.69
N HIS A 505 -12.43 -32.36 8.39
CA HIS A 505 -12.14 -32.61 9.80
C HIS A 505 -13.37 -32.37 10.69
N ARG A 506 -14.15 -31.32 10.41
CA ARG A 506 -15.42 -31.02 11.12
C ARG A 506 -16.46 -32.13 10.93
N ARG A 507 -16.60 -32.66 9.71
CA ARG A 507 -17.51 -33.79 9.41
C ARG A 507 -17.12 -35.07 10.17
N ARG A 508 -15.81 -35.38 10.28
CA ARG A 508 -15.31 -36.54 11.06
C ARG A 508 -15.56 -36.42 12.56
N ARG A 509 -15.55 -35.21 13.13
CA ARG A 509 -15.89 -35.00 14.54
C ARG A 509 -17.39 -35.18 14.82
N ARG A 510 -18.27 -34.89 13.86
CA ARG A 510 -19.72 -35.03 13.99
C ARG A 510 -20.23 -36.46 13.79
N HIS A 511 -19.56 -37.24 12.94
CA HIS A 511 -19.80 -38.67 12.78
C HIS A 511 -18.49 -39.42 13.07
N PRO A 512 -18.13 -39.64 14.34
CA PRO A 512 -17.11 -40.61 14.66
C PRO A 512 -17.66 -41.96 14.20
N SER A 513 -17.17 -42.45 13.07
CA SER A 513 -17.54 -43.78 12.57
C SER A 513 -17.46 -44.78 13.72
N GLY A 514 -18.58 -45.42 14.04
CA GLY A 514 -18.69 -46.43 15.08
C GLY A 514 -17.70 -47.57 14.81
N ARG A 515 -16.53 -47.48 15.42
CA ARG A 515 -15.74 -48.64 15.80
C ARG A 515 -15.86 -48.76 17.31
N ARG A 516 -17.02 -49.22 17.77
CA ARG A 516 -17.05 -50.02 19.00
C ARG A 516 -16.56 -51.39 18.57
N SER A 517 -15.41 -51.78 19.10
CA SER A 517 -14.93 -53.16 19.16
C SER A 517 -16.09 -54.09 19.50
N SER A 518 -16.35 -55.09 18.66
CA SER A 518 -17.15 -56.25 19.06
C SER A 518 -16.34 -57.08 20.05
N PRO A 519 -16.80 -57.26 21.31
CA PRO A 519 -16.38 -58.41 22.09
C PRO A 519 -17.21 -59.63 21.65
N GLN A 520 -16.64 -60.82 21.79
CA GLN A 520 -17.26 -62.15 21.62
C GLN A 520 -17.38 -62.69 20.19
N ALA A 521 -16.43 -63.57 19.86
CA ALA A 521 -16.70 -64.89 19.29
C ALA A 521 -15.44 -65.78 19.47
N ARG A 522 -15.28 -66.35 20.67
CA ARG A 522 -14.52 -67.59 20.86
C ARG A 522 -15.53 -68.65 21.31
N HIS A 523 -15.95 -69.47 20.36
CA HIS A 523 -16.52 -70.79 20.60
C HIS A 523 -16.26 -71.64 19.34
N LYS A 524 -15.16 -72.38 19.35
CA LYS A 524 -15.11 -73.85 19.41
C LYS A 524 -13.66 -74.29 19.34
#